data_AF-A0A257MMA4-F1
#
_entry.id   AF-A0A257MMA4-F1
#
_cell.length_a   1.000
_cell.length_b   1.000
_cell.length_c   1.000
_cell.angle_alpha   90.00
_cell.angle_beta   90.00
_cell.angle_gamma   90.00
#
_symmetry.space_group_name_H-M   'P 1'
#
loop_
_entity.id
_entity.type
_entity.pdbx_description
1 polymer ?
#
loop_
_entity_poly.entity_id
_entity_poly.type
_entity_poly.pdbx_seq_one_letter_code
_entity_poly.pdbx_strand_id
1 'polypeptide(L)'
;MSPDETSQDRGWQGAEGHRFALEVLQLSLRRRMLRLIASGMNDAKQIQEELKLSSSLAEYHLSMLEKALVIERHEAGWRVTSTGLLFLEKVEGGP
;
A
#
# COMPACT_ATOMS: atom_id res chain seq x y z
N MET A 1 10.22 17.71 24.52
CA MET A 1 9.98 17.40 23.09
C MET A 1 9.23 16.09 23.06
N SER A 2 7.93 16.12 22.74
CA SER A 2 7.13 14.89 22.60
C SER A 2 7.40 14.28 21.22
N PRO A 3 7.64 12.97 21.09
CA PRO A 3 7.92 12.33 19.82
C PRO A 3 6.63 11.88 19.09
N ASP A 4 5.55 12.68 19.18
CA ASP A 4 4.21 12.25 18.71
C ASP A 4 3.58 13.28 17.77
N GLU A 5 4.40 13.90 16.92
CA GLU A 5 3.92 14.76 15.84
C GLU A 5 3.82 13.96 14.53
N THR A 6 2.60 13.47 14.30
CA THR A 6 1.94 13.37 12.98
C THR A 6 2.39 12.27 12.02
N SER A 7 2.02 11.03 12.34
CA SER A 7 1.43 10.17 11.30
C SER A 7 0.03 10.72 10.98
N GLN A 8 -0.03 11.87 10.31
CA GLN A 8 -1.26 12.29 9.64
C GLN A 8 -1.40 11.41 8.40
N ASP A 9 -1.88 10.20 8.62
CA ASP A 9 -2.37 9.32 7.55
C ASP A 9 -3.46 10.13 6.85
N ARG A 10 -3.10 10.76 5.72
CA ARG A 10 -3.98 11.64 4.93
C ARG A 10 -5.01 10.79 4.19
N GLY A 11 -5.66 9.85 4.88
CA GLY A 11 -6.66 8.92 4.34
C GLY A 11 -7.63 9.64 3.41
N TRP A 12 -8.27 8.90 2.51
CA TRP A 12 -8.87 9.45 1.29
C TRP A 12 -9.75 10.68 1.50
N GLN A 13 -9.18 11.87 1.27
CA GLN A 13 -9.87 13.14 1.50
C GLN A 13 -10.82 13.44 0.33
N GLY A 14 -12.10 13.62 0.64
CA GLY A 14 -13.14 13.95 -0.34
C GLY A 14 -13.47 12.80 -1.30
N ALA A 15 -14.48 13.03 -2.15
CA ALA A 15 -14.98 12.02 -3.08
C ALA A 15 -13.95 11.62 -4.15
N GLU A 16 -13.09 12.56 -4.57
CA GLU A 16 -12.07 12.31 -5.58
C GLU A 16 -10.94 11.42 -5.07
N GLY A 17 -10.42 11.70 -3.86
CA GLY A 17 -9.42 10.86 -3.22
C GLY A 17 -9.93 9.44 -3.00
N HIS A 18 -11.19 9.32 -2.56
CA HIS A 18 -11.83 8.03 -2.35
C HIS A 18 -11.99 7.26 -3.67
N ARG A 19 -12.47 7.92 -4.74
CA ARG A 19 -12.61 7.31 -6.06
C ARG A 19 -11.28 6.80 -6.59
N PHE A 20 -10.25 7.65 -6.56
CA PHE A 20 -8.92 7.28 -7.04
C PHE A 20 -8.39 6.05 -6.30
N ALA A 21 -8.49 6.01 -4.98
CA ALA A 21 -8.01 4.88 -4.22
C ALA A 21 -8.76 3.58 -4.54
N LEU A 22 -10.09 3.65 -4.72
CA LEU A 22 -10.87 2.50 -5.17
C LEU A 22 -10.47 2.04 -6.59
N GLU A 23 -10.25 2.97 -7.53
CA GLU A 23 -9.72 2.63 -8.86
C GLU A 23 -8.36 1.94 -8.77
N VAL A 24 -7.50 2.38 -7.85
CA VAL A 24 -6.21 1.71 -7.61
C VAL A 24 -6.42 0.30 -7.09
N LEU A 25 -7.27 0.13 -6.07
CA LEU A 25 -7.47 -1.12 -5.34
C LEU A 25 -8.39 -2.12 -6.04
N GLN A 26 -9.12 -1.72 -7.10
CA GLN A 26 -9.90 -2.66 -7.91
C GLN A 26 -9.03 -3.77 -8.53
N LEU A 27 -7.78 -3.46 -8.89
CA LEU A 27 -6.84 -4.45 -9.43
C LEU A 27 -6.38 -5.45 -8.37
N SER A 28 -6.71 -6.72 -8.56
CA SER A 28 -6.37 -7.83 -7.66
C SER A 28 -4.87 -7.95 -7.40
N LEU A 29 -4.03 -7.66 -8.41
CA LEU A 29 -2.57 -7.65 -8.27
C LEU A 29 -2.10 -6.68 -7.19
N ARG A 30 -2.66 -5.46 -7.17
CA ARG A 30 -2.30 -4.42 -6.19
C ARG A 30 -2.78 -4.78 -4.78
N ARG A 31 -3.94 -5.43 -4.66
CA ARG A 31 -4.41 -5.98 -3.37
C ARG A 31 -3.50 -7.10 -2.85
N ARG A 32 -3.02 -7.96 -3.75
CA ARG A 32 -2.05 -9.01 -3.40
C ARG A 32 -0.71 -8.41 -2.94
N MET A 33 -0.23 -7.37 -3.62
CA MET A 33 0.96 -6.62 -3.18
C MET A 33 0.76 -5.98 -1.80
N LEU A 34 -0.40 -5.36 -1.56
CA LEU A 34 -0.73 -4.76 -0.27
C LEU A 34 -0.71 -5.80 0.86
N ARG A 35 -1.25 -7.01 0.64
CA ARG A 35 -1.18 -8.12 1.60
C ARG A 35 0.24 -8.59 1.88
N LEU A 36 1.08 -8.75 0.84
CA LEU A 36 2.48 -9.13 1.00
C LEU A 36 3.24 -8.11 1.88
N ILE A 37 3.01 -6.82 1.65
CA ILE A 37 3.62 -5.76 2.46
C ILE A 37 3.08 -5.81 3.89
N ALA A 38 1.78 -6.00 4.07
CA ALA A 38 1.16 -6.13 5.39
C ALA A 38 1.63 -7.39 6.17
N SER A 39 2.03 -8.45 5.47
CA SER A 39 2.61 -9.66 6.07
C SER A 39 4.13 -9.57 6.29
N GLY A 40 4.75 -8.43 5.98
CA GLY A 40 6.15 -8.14 6.27
C GLY A 40 7.12 -8.27 5.08
N MET A 41 6.65 -8.63 3.88
CA MET A 41 7.46 -8.59 2.66
C MET A 41 7.59 -7.14 2.17
N ASN A 42 8.55 -6.42 2.73
CA ASN A 42 8.78 -5.00 2.51
C ASN A 42 9.74 -4.69 1.34
N ASP A 43 10.54 -5.67 0.90
CA ASP A 43 11.51 -5.48 -0.18
C ASP A 43 10.87 -5.57 -1.57
N ALA A 44 11.14 -4.58 -2.42
CA ALA A 44 10.54 -4.50 -3.75
C ALA A 44 10.97 -5.65 -4.67
N LYS A 45 12.22 -6.14 -4.52
CA LYS A 45 12.72 -7.25 -5.33
C LYS A 45 12.08 -8.57 -4.90
N GLN A 46 11.90 -8.81 -3.60
CA GLN A 46 11.15 -9.96 -3.09
C GLN A 46 9.70 -9.96 -3.60
N ILE A 47 9.01 -8.82 -3.54
CA ILE A 47 7.64 -8.67 -4.07
C ILE A 47 7.60 -8.96 -5.57
N GLN A 48 8.58 -8.45 -6.33
CA GLN A 48 8.69 -8.70 -7.76
C GLN A 48 8.84 -10.19 -8.06
N GLU A 49 9.73 -10.88 -7.36
CA GLU A 49 10.00 -12.32 -7.54
C GLU A 49 8.77 -13.16 -7.19
N GLU A 50 8.13 -12.89 -6.04
CA GLU A 50 6.92 -13.59 -5.58
C GLU A 50 5.76 -13.46 -6.58
N LEU A 51 5.61 -12.28 -7.19
CA LEU A 51 4.54 -12.00 -8.13
C LEU A 51 4.92 -12.21 -9.60
N LYS A 52 6.15 -12.65 -9.87
CA LYS A 52 6.69 -12.87 -11.23
C LYS A 52 6.54 -11.66 -12.15
N LEU A 53 6.82 -10.48 -11.62
CA LEU A 53 6.75 -9.20 -12.35
C LEU A 53 8.13 -8.81 -12.91
N SER A 54 8.14 -7.92 -13.90
CA SER A 54 9.36 -7.16 -14.19
C SER A 54 9.56 -6.09 -13.11
N SER A 55 10.81 -5.64 -12.92
CA SER A 55 11.13 -4.54 -11.98
C SER A 55 10.27 -3.31 -12.26
N SER A 56 10.18 -2.92 -13.54
CA SER A 56 9.39 -1.77 -13.98
C SER A 56 7.90 -1.87 -13.64
N LEU A 57 7.31 -3.07 -13.75
CA LEU A 57 5.90 -3.28 -13.46
C LEU A 57 5.62 -3.33 -11.95
N ALA A 58 6.53 -3.95 -11.18
CA ALA A 58 6.47 -3.94 -9.72
C ALA A 58 6.56 -2.51 -9.17
N GLU A 59 7.54 -1.73 -9.62
CA GLU A 59 7.72 -0.32 -9.24
C GLU A 59 6.50 0.53 -9.60
N TYR A 60 5.94 0.34 -10.80
CA TYR A 60 4.72 1.02 -11.20
C TYR A 60 3.57 0.73 -10.24
N HIS A 61 3.33 -0.53 -9.89
CA HIS A 61 2.25 -0.89 -8.98
C HIS A 61 2.47 -0.41 -7.55
N LEU A 62 3.71 -0.47 -7.04
CA LEU A 62 4.08 0.11 -5.76
C LEU A 62 3.82 1.61 -5.73
N SER A 63 4.20 2.34 -6.78
CA SER A 63 3.95 3.79 -6.87
C SER A 63 2.45 4.13 -6.88
N MET A 64 1.61 3.26 -7.45
CA MET A 64 0.16 3.46 -7.46
C MET A 64 -0.44 3.22 -6.07
N LEU A 65 0.03 2.20 -5.35
CA LEU A 65 -0.35 1.94 -3.97
C LEU A 65 0.08 3.08 -3.03
N GLU A 66 1.29 3.61 -3.22
CA GLU A 66 1.80 4.77 -2.47
C GLU A 66 0.93 6.01 -2.72
N LYS A 67 0.60 6.30 -3.99
CA LYS A 67 -0.33 7.39 -4.35
C LYS A 67 -1.74 7.20 -3.78
N ALA A 68 -2.18 5.96 -3.62
CA ALA A 68 -3.46 5.63 -2.99
C ALA A 68 -3.41 5.69 -1.45
N LEU A 69 -2.25 6.05 -0.88
CA LEU A 69 -2.01 6.25 0.54
C LEU A 69 -2.20 4.97 1.38
N VAL A 70 -2.04 3.79 0.77
CA VAL A 70 -2.16 2.49 1.45
C VAL A 70 -0.82 1.87 1.80
N ILE A 71 0.26 2.35 1.19
CA ILE A 71 1.64 2.04 1.58
C ILE A 71 2.48 3.32 1.56
N GLU A 72 3.64 3.27 2.20
CA GLU A 72 4.63 4.35 2.21
C GLU A 72 6.05 3.78 2.20
N ARG A 73 7.02 4.61 1.81
CA ARG A 73 8.43 4.26 1.96
C ARG A 73 8.87 4.30 3.42
N HIS A 74 9.70 3.33 3.79
CA HIS A 74 10.32 3.18 5.09
C HIS A 74 11.80 2.78 4.90
N GLU A 75 12.62 2.89 5.95
CA GLU A 75 14.06 2.57 5.89
C GLU A 75 14.36 1.17 5.34
N ALA A 76 13.47 0.21 5.60
CA ALA A 76 13.58 -1.19 5.19
C ALA A 76 12.81 -1.55 3.91
N GLY A 77 12.30 -0.57 3.15
CA GLY A 77 11.51 -0.79 1.94
C GLY A 77 10.12 -0.20 2.05
N TRP A 78 9.08 -1.02 1.89
CA TRP A 78 7.68 -0.59 1.94
C TRP A 78 7.02 -0.94 3.26
N ARG A 79 6.17 -0.04 3.75
CA ARG A 79 5.33 -0.26 4.93
C ARG A 79 3.87 -0.01 4.56
N VAL A 80 2.97 -0.81 5.11
CA VAL A 80 1.53 -0.56 5.01
C VAL A 80 1.14 0.61 5.94
N THR A 81 0.29 1.51 5.45
CA THR A 81 -0.25 2.61 6.28
C THR A 81 -1.44 2.12 7.12
N SER A 82 -1.92 2.93 8.07
CA SER A 82 -3.14 2.62 8.81
C SER A 82 -4.34 2.56 7.87
N THR A 83 -4.37 3.42 6.84
CA THR A 83 -5.37 3.40 5.77
C THR A 83 -5.35 2.07 5.01
N GLY A 84 -4.16 1.57 4.65
CA GLY A 84 -4.01 0.27 3.99
C GLY A 84 -4.45 -0.91 4.84
N LEU A 85 -4.11 -0.91 6.13
CA LEU A 85 -4.55 -1.94 7.08
C LEU A 85 -6.07 -1.94 7.26
N LEU A 86 -6.68 -0.77 7.40
CA LEU A 86 -8.13 -0.64 7.54
C LEU A 86 -8.84 -1.17 6.28
N PHE A 87 -8.31 -0.89 5.09
CA PHE A 87 -8.85 -1.47 3.85
C PHE A 87 -8.79 -3.00 3.87
N LEU A 88 -7.66 -3.60 4.25
CA LEU A 88 -7.53 -5.05 4.33
C LEU A 88 -8.52 -5.65 5.34
N GLU A 89 -8.64 -5.06 6.53
CA GLU A 89 -9.56 -5.53 7.58
C GLU A 89 -11.03 -5.47 7.12
N LYS A 90 -11.46 -4.34 6.52
CA LYS A 90 -12.88 -4.10 6.21
C LYS A 90 -13.32 -4.68 4.86
N VAL A 91 -12.42 -4.86 3.91
CA VAL A 91 -12.75 -5.23 2.53
C VAL A 91 -12.21 -6.62 2.16
N GLU A 92 -11.02 -6.98 2.63
CA GLU A 92 -10.36 -8.24 2.26
C GLU A 92 -10.42 -9.31 3.38
N GLY A 93 -10.90 -8.96 4.57
CA GLY A 93 -11.01 -9.87 5.72
C GLY A 93 -9.73 -10.02 6.55
N GLY A 94 -8.76 -9.14 6.36
CA GLY A 94 -7.46 -9.14 7.05
C GLY A 94 -6.25 -9.32 6.11
N PRO A 95 -5.01 -9.24 6.66
CA PRO A 95 -3.78 -9.49 5.92
C PRO A 95 -3.56 -10.96 5.57
#